data_AF-A0A0A1SWE2-F1
#
_entry.id   AF-A0A0A1SWE2-F1
#
_cell.length_a   1.000
_cell.length_b   1.000
_cell.length_c   1.000
_cell.angle_alpha   90.00
_cell.angle_beta   90.00
_cell.angle_gamma   90.00
#
_symmetry.space_group_name_H-M   'P 1'
#
loop_
_entity.id
_entity.type
_entity.pdbx_description
1 polymer ?
#
loop_
_entity_poly.entity_id
_entity_poly.type
_entity_poly.pdbx_seq_one_letter_code
_entity_poly.pdbx_strand_id
1 'polypeptide(L)'
;MFWSPAGYISSITHPDSSTPEPQPFLDGTVRRHQITHNLPARNGTWRTYPLSQTEPPYAISAWFVAHETVDPITEITKVLRVAGSPYEYDCGSRDNNAVTREECVLLVNRYDWKKSERNETDTLPSWLQSSDPADKNFGTVTDLDTIGVIDYTNAMEAARSWSEYLPNQRLPSPNGLWMDISNAEYIWARAGFDDRYSEARSLLCFTQWTSFFKTSLPGHTEPLRMEETDFERYQRGVHEGRDYSGLAWLRENETRQPELQDPTLGYLHEPPTSNRGINWLTR
;
A
#
# COMPACT_ATOMS: atom_id res chain seq x y z
N MET A 1 5.60 14.11 -5.74
CA MET A 1 5.42 12.80 -6.42
C MET A 1 3.95 12.44 -6.36
N PHE A 2 3.36 11.98 -7.46
CA PHE A 2 1.94 11.60 -7.54
C PHE A 2 1.82 10.08 -7.72
N TRP A 3 0.79 9.48 -7.12
CA TRP A 3 0.48 8.06 -7.23
C TRP A 3 -1.03 7.88 -7.39
N SER A 4 -1.42 6.96 -8.27
CA SER A 4 -2.81 6.57 -8.42
C SER A 4 -2.92 5.06 -8.66
N PRO A 5 -3.85 4.37 -7.97
CA PRO A 5 -4.24 3.01 -8.33
C PRO A 5 -4.95 3.01 -9.69
N ALA A 6 -4.68 1.99 -10.51
CA ALA A 6 -5.56 1.51 -11.59
C ALA A 6 -6.28 2.56 -12.46
N GLY A 7 -5.56 3.56 -12.99
CA GLY A 7 -6.09 4.44 -14.05
C GLY A 7 -7.16 5.44 -13.60
N TYR A 8 -7.36 5.63 -12.29
CA TYR A 8 -8.21 6.71 -11.79
C TYR A 8 -7.45 8.03 -11.86
N ILE A 9 -8.00 9.02 -12.54
CA ILE A 9 -7.52 10.40 -12.42
C ILE A 9 -8.15 10.95 -11.14
N SER A 10 -7.50 10.75 -10.00
CA SER A 10 -7.85 11.54 -8.81
C SER A 10 -7.58 13.01 -9.12
N SER A 11 -8.35 13.91 -8.52
CA SER A 11 -8.10 15.35 -8.62
C SER A 11 -6.67 15.63 -8.15
N ILE A 12 -5.80 16.07 -9.06
CA ILE A 12 -4.42 16.44 -8.75
C ILE A 12 -4.49 17.78 -8.00
N THR A 13 -4.41 17.71 -6.68
CA THR A 13 -4.23 18.87 -5.81
C THR A 13 -2.74 19.11 -5.58
N HIS A 14 -2.34 20.37 -5.41
CA HIS A 14 -0.96 20.68 -5.05
C HIS A 14 -0.54 19.91 -3.78
N PRO A 15 0.70 19.38 -3.72
CA PRO A 15 1.20 18.77 -2.49
C PRO A 15 1.13 19.82 -1.38
N ASP A 16 0.40 19.50 -0.33
CA ASP A 16 0.28 20.38 0.82
C ASP A 16 1.66 20.47 1.51
N SER A 17 2.02 21.66 2.01
CA SER A 17 3.38 21.92 2.52
C SER A 17 3.73 21.19 3.82
N SER A 18 2.76 20.48 4.41
CA SER A 18 2.93 19.64 5.59
C SER A 18 2.36 18.25 5.33
N THR A 19 3.19 17.21 5.45
CA THR A 19 2.74 15.82 5.46
C THR A 19 1.78 15.63 6.65
N PRO A 20 0.49 15.36 6.45
CA PRO A 20 -0.46 15.21 7.55
C PRO A 20 -0.08 13.99 8.39
N GLU A 21 -0.32 14.05 9.70
CA GLU A 21 -0.24 12.89 10.59
C GLU A 21 -1.57 12.13 10.50
N PRO A 22 -1.64 11.01 9.75
CA PRO A 22 -2.91 10.38 9.47
C PRO A 22 -3.37 9.63 10.71
N GLN A 23 -4.50 10.04 11.29
CA GLN A 23 -5.10 9.29 12.40
C GLN A 23 -5.71 7.98 11.88
N PRO A 24 -5.38 6.82 12.49
CA PRO A 24 -5.93 5.54 12.07
C PRO A 24 -7.40 5.39 12.48
N PHE A 25 -8.20 4.76 11.62
CA PHE A 25 -9.52 4.23 11.97
C PHE A 25 -9.65 2.77 11.49
N LEU A 26 -10.56 2.02 12.11
CA LEU A 26 -10.77 0.61 11.78
C LEU A 26 -11.63 0.48 10.52
N ASP A 27 -11.13 -0.25 9.52
CA ASP A 27 -11.88 -0.59 8.30
C ASP A 27 -11.49 -2.00 7.82
N GLY A 28 -12.42 -2.95 7.88
CA GLY A 28 -12.15 -4.35 7.53
C GLY A 28 -11.05 -5.01 8.40
N THR A 29 -10.03 -5.59 7.76
CA THR A 29 -8.96 -6.38 8.42
C THR A 29 -7.70 -5.58 8.75
N VAL A 30 -7.60 -4.32 8.34
CA VAL A 30 -6.39 -3.48 8.53
C VAL A 30 -6.81 -2.06 8.92
N ARG A 31 -5.98 -1.35 9.68
CA ARG A 31 -6.23 0.07 10.00
C ARG A 31 -6.08 0.91 8.72
N ARG A 32 -7.09 1.77 8.50
CA ARG A 32 -7.12 2.74 7.40
C ARG A 32 -6.73 4.12 7.92
N HIS A 33 -6.13 4.92 7.05
CA HIS A 33 -5.67 6.26 7.31
C HIS A 33 -6.17 7.21 6.22
N GLN A 34 -6.47 8.46 6.60
CA GLN A 34 -6.75 9.52 5.64
C GLN A 34 -5.42 10.13 5.18
N ILE A 35 -4.93 9.72 4.01
CA ILE A 35 -3.63 10.12 3.48
C ILE A 35 -3.83 10.92 2.19
N THR A 36 -3.14 12.06 2.09
CA THR A 36 -2.97 12.76 0.82
C THR A 36 -1.94 12.00 -0.02
N HIS A 37 -2.36 11.43 -1.15
CA HIS A 37 -1.43 10.69 -2.01
C HIS A 37 -0.38 11.60 -2.65
N ASN A 38 -0.56 12.92 -2.69
CA ASN A 38 0.43 13.86 -3.20
C ASN A 38 1.48 14.17 -2.14
N LEU A 39 2.50 13.32 -2.04
CA LEU A 39 3.59 13.49 -1.09
C LEU A 39 4.68 14.41 -1.67
N PRO A 40 5.18 15.39 -0.88
CA PRO A 40 6.42 16.07 -1.20
C PRO A 40 7.53 15.02 -1.34
N ALA A 41 8.33 15.11 -2.39
CA ALA A 41 9.39 14.16 -2.68
C ALA A 41 10.64 14.93 -3.07
N ARG A 42 11.79 14.40 -2.68
CA ARG A 42 13.07 15.02 -2.91
C ARG A 42 13.32 15.20 -4.41
N ASN A 43 13.67 16.41 -4.81
CA ASN A 43 14.04 16.71 -6.18
C ASN A 43 15.39 16.07 -6.53
N GLY A 44 15.50 15.53 -7.74
CA GLY A 44 16.72 14.92 -8.25
C GLY A 44 16.44 13.59 -8.94
N THR A 45 17.48 12.79 -9.16
CA THR A 45 17.33 11.48 -9.81
C THR A 45 16.88 10.42 -8.81
N TRP A 46 15.87 9.66 -9.20
CA TRP A 46 15.40 8.49 -8.46
C TRP A 46 15.79 7.21 -9.19
N ARG A 47 16.31 6.24 -8.43
CA ARG A 47 16.67 4.91 -8.90
C ARG A 47 15.56 3.93 -8.57
N THR A 48 15.29 3.04 -9.50
CA THR A 48 14.24 2.04 -9.41
C THR A 48 14.85 0.66 -9.27
N TYR A 49 14.26 -0.14 -8.38
CA TYR A 49 14.75 -1.45 -8.01
C TYR A 49 13.58 -2.44 -8.06
N PRO A 50 13.41 -3.20 -9.15
CA PRO A 50 12.47 -4.32 -9.17
C PRO A 50 12.97 -5.38 -8.19
N LEU A 51 12.20 -5.68 -7.15
CA LEU A 51 12.56 -6.67 -6.17
C LEU A 51 12.05 -8.03 -6.64
N SER A 52 12.97 -8.98 -6.79
CA SER A 52 12.68 -10.30 -7.35
C SER A 52 12.69 -11.36 -6.27
N GLN A 53 11.86 -12.39 -6.48
CA GLN A 53 11.94 -13.62 -5.70
C GLN A 53 13.35 -14.21 -5.77
N THR A 54 13.84 -14.76 -4.68
CA THR A 54 15.15 -15.44 -4.61
C THR A 54 15.11 -16.86 -5.20
N GLU A 55 13.92 -17.38 -5.45
CA GLU A 55 13.67 -18.71 -6.00
C GLU A 55 12.95 -18.60 -7.37
N PRO A 56 13.08 -19.59 -8.26
CA PRO A 56 12.32 -19.64 -9.50
C PRO A 56 10.81 -19.47 -9.25
N PRO A 57 10.10 -18.65 -10.05
CA PRO A 57 10.50 -18.12 -11.35
C PRO A 57 11.29 -16.80 -11.32
N TYR A 58 11.78 -16.33 -10.16
CA TYR A 58 12.46 -15.03 -9.99
C TYR A 58 11.59 -13.83 -10.40
N ALA A 59 10.26 -13.99 -10.28
CA ALA A 59 9.30 -12.95 -10.62
C ALA A 59 9.47 -11.72 -9.73
N ILE A 60 9.12 -10.55 -10.26
CA ILE A 60 9.05 -9.32 -9.49
C ILE A 60 7.92 -9.46 -8.46
N SER A 61 8.27 -9.38 -7.18
CA SER A 61 7.32 -9.51 -6.06
C SER A 61 7.03 -8.18 -5.39
N ALA A 62 7.88 -7.17 -5.61
CA ALA A 62 7.76 -5.83 -5.05
C ALA A 62 8.61 -4.83 -5.85
N TRP A 63 8.42 -3.55 -5.56
CA TRP A 63 9.22 -2.47 -6.13
C TRP A 63 9.77 -1.58 -5.04
N PHE A 64 11.04 -1.20 -5.16
CA PHE A 64 11.64 -0.18 -4.32
C PHE A 64 12.18 0.95 -5.20
N VAL A 65 11.93 2.19 -4.80
CA VAL A 65 12.42 3.38 -5.48
C VAL A 65 13.09 4.27 -4.46
N ALA A 66 14.27 4.79 -4.76
CA ALA A 66 15.01 5.64 -3.84
C ALA A 66 15.74 6.77 -4.58
N HIS A 67 15.81 7.94 -3.95
CA HIS A 67 16.62 9.05 -4.43
C HIS A 67 18.09 8.64 -4.52
N GLU A 68 18.84 9.14 -5.51
CA GLU A 68 20.23 8.73 -5.80
C GLU A 68 21.22 8.89 -4.64
N THR A 69 20.89 9.76 -3.68
CA THR A 69 21.69 10.01 -2.47
C THR A 69 21.38 9.05 -1.33
N VAL A 70 20.46 8.11 -1.52
CA VAL A 70 20.02 7.15 -0.51
C VAL A 70 20.67 5.80 -0.79
N ASP A 71 21.30 5.22 0.23
CA ASP A 71 21.76 3.83 0.15
C ASP A 71 20.53 2.89 0.18
N PRO A 72 20.28 2.12 -0.90
CA PRO A 72 19.02 1.40 -1.04
C PRO A 72 18.87 0.28 -0.02
N ILE A 73 19.98 -0.39 0.34
CA ILE A 73 19.99 -1.50 1.29
C ILE A 73 19.66 -0.98 2.69
N THR A 74 20.37 0.05 3.14
CA THR A 74 20.16 0.65 4.46
C THR A 74 18.74 1.17 4.61
N GLU A 75 18.23 1.85 3.59
CA GLU A 75 16.90 2.44 3.63
C GLU A 75 15.78 1.38 3.61
N ILE A 76 15.86 0.37 2.73
CA ILE A 76 14.83 -0.67 2.69
C ILE A 76 14.86 -1.52 3.97
N THR A 77 16.03 -1.84 4.51
CA THR A 77 16.15 -2.57 5.78
C THR A 77 15.54 -1.77 6.93
N LYS A 78 15.77 -0.44 6.99
CA LYS A 78 15.11 0.45 7.95
C LYS A 78 13.59 0.39 7.80
N VAL A 79 13.08 0.57 6.58
CA VAL A 79 11.64 0.55 6.30
C VAL A 79 11.00 -0.78 6.71
N LEU A 80 11.62 -1.91 6.37
CA LEU A 80 11.11 -3.25 6.71
C LEU A 80 11.12 -3.53 8.23
N ARG A 81 12.15 -3.04 8.94
CA ARG A 81 12.21 -3.13 10.42
C ARG A 81 11.09 -2.33 11.07
N VAL A 82 10.83 -1.12 10.57
CA VAL A 82 9.87 -0.17 11.17
C VAL A 82 8.43 -0.51 10.82
N ALA A 83 8.18 -0.89 9.57
CA ALA A 83 6.84 -1.10 9.01
C ALA A 83 6.87 -2.01 7.77
N GLY A 84 7.32 -3.25 7.93
CA GLY A 84 7.33 -4.28 6.89
C GLY A 84 5.96 -4.79 6.47
N SER A 85 5.94 -5.99 5.87
CA SER A 85 4.70 -6.64 5.46
C SER A 85 3.88 -7.07 6.68
N PRO A 86 2.59 -6.70 6.79
CA PRO A 86 1.78 -7.04 7.97
C PRO A 86 1.54 -8.56 8.14
N TYR A 87 1.85 -9.36 7.11
CA TYR A 87 1.75 -10.81 7.10
C TYR A 87 3.04 -11.51 7.56
N GLU A 88 4.13 -10.77 7.72
CA GLU A 88 5.38 -11.28 8.26
C GLU A 88 5.40 -11.20 9.79
N TYR A 89 6.17 -12.10 10.41
CA TYR A 89 6.56 -11.89 11.80
C TYR A 89 7.48 -10.67 11.91
N ASP A 90 7.46 -10.01 13.06
CA ASP A 90 8.27 -8.82 13.32
C ASP A 90 8.13 -7.77 12.20
N CYS A 91 6.90 -7.50 11.77
CA CYS A 91 6.59 -6.52 10.74
C CYS A 91 6.77 -5.06 11.19
N GLY A 92 7.16 -4.82 12.44
CA GLY A 92 7.10 -3.50 13.04
C GLY A 92 5.65 -3.01 13.18
N SER A 93 5.44 -1.71 12.96
CA SER A 93 4.14 -1.06 13.07
C SER A 93 3.21 -1.40 11.90
N ARG A 94 1.92 -1.50 12.19
CA ARG A 94 0.86 -1.78 11.19
C ARG A 94 0.04 -0.52 10.83
N ASP A 95 0.24 0.55 11.57
CA ASP A 95 -0.40 1.84 11.46
C ASP A 95 0.61 2.98 11.63
N ASN A 96 0.23 4.17 11.16
CA ASN A 96 1.00 5.37 11.40
C ASN A 96 0.91 5.72 12.89
N ASN A 97 2.06 5.80 13.55
CA ASN A 97 2.15 6.05 15.00
C ASN A 97 3.46 6.79 15.33
N ALA A 98 3.71 7.04 16.62
CA ALA A 98 4.89 7.75 17.08
C ALA A 98 6.22 7.09 16.64
N VAL A 99 6.28 5.75 16.62
CA VAL A 99 7.47 4.99 16.20
C VAL A 99 7.74 5.18 14.70
N THR A 100 6.70 5.05 13.87
CA THR A 100 6.85 5.25 12.42
C THR A 100 7.20 6.71 12.12
N ARG A 101 6.67 7.66 12.89
CA ARG A 101 6.96 9.09 12.78
C ARG A 101 8.41 9.41 13.13
N GLU A 102 8.92 8.86 14.23
CA GLU A 102 10.29 9.04 14.70
C GLU A 102 11.31 8.50 13.69
N GLU A 103 11.03 7.33 13.11
CA GLU A 103 11.88 6.68 12.11
C GLU A 103 11.67 7.22 10.68
N CYS A 104 10.82 8.24 10.55
CA CYS A 104 10.49 8.91 9.30
C CYS A 104 9.94 7.98 8.22
N VAL A 105 9.02 7.09 8.60
CA VAL A 105 8.32 6.17 7.71
C VAL A 105 6.81 6.44 7.74
N LEU A 106 6.22 6.62 6.57
CA LEU A 106 4.77 6.73 6.37
C LEU A 106 4.24 5.42 5.80
N LEU A 107 3.16 4.90 6.40
CA LEU A 107 2.48 3.69 5.95
C LEU A 107 1.26 4.08 5.12
N VAL A 108 1.15 3.49 3.93
CA VAL A 108 -0.07 3.48 3.12
C VAL A 108 -0.55 2.03 3.03
N ASN A 109 -1.67 1.74 3.68
CA ASN A 109 -2.27 0.41 3.74
C ASN A 109 -3.27 0.19 2.60
N ARG A 110 -3.61 -1.09 2.36
CA ARG A 110 -4.52 -1.52 1.28
C ARG A 110 -5.84 -0.73 1.17
N TYR A 111 -6.38 -0.25 2.29
CA TYR A 111 -7.64 0.50 2.31
C TYR A 111 -7.45 2.02 2.18
N ASP A 112 -6.23 2.52 2.33
CA ASP A 112 -5.88 3.95 2.21
C ASP A 112 -5.94 4.41 0.75
N TRP A 113 -5.85 3.47 -0.20
CA TRP A 113 -5.95 3.71 -1.63
C TRP A 113 -7.39 3.96 -2.12
N LYS A 114 -8.39 3.52 -1.36
CA LYS A 114 -9.79 3.66 -1.78
C LYS A 114 -10.27 5.09 -1.53
N LYS A 115 -10.73 5.76 -2.58
CA LYS A 115 -11.63 6.90 -2.46
C LYS A 115 -12.89 6.40 -1.75
N SER A 116 -13.30 7.06 -0.67
CA SER A 116 -14.45 6.65 0.16
C SER A 116 -15.76 6.57 -0.64
N GLU A 117 -15.84 7.29 -1.76
CA GLU A 117 -17.04 7.35 -2.59
C GLU A 117 -16.60 7.37 -4.06
N ARG A 118 -17.10 6.41 -4.86
CA ARG A 118 -17.05 6.54 -6.33
C ARG A 118 -17.99 7.69 -6.67
N ASN A 119 -17.46 8.78 -7.20
CA ASN A 119 -18.33 9.76 -7.83
C ASN A 119 -18.79 9.17 -9.17
N GLU A 120 -20.08 9.31 -9.50
CA GLU A 120 -20.64 8.91 -10.81
C GLU A 120 -19.90 9.54 -12.01
N THR A 121 -19.12 10.60 -11.76
CA THR A 121 -18.31 11.33 -12.74
C THR A 121 -16.88 10.80 -12.91
N ASP A 122 -16.40 9.88 -12.07
CA ASP A 122 -15.07 9.30 -12.23
C ASP A 122 -15.06 8.47 -13.52
N THR A 123 -14.44 9.01 -14.57
CA THR A 123 -14.40 8.37 -15.89
C THR A 123 -13.51 7.13 -15.79
N LEU A 124 -14.11 5.95 -15.91
CA LEU A 124 -13.35 4.71 -15.96
C LEU A 124 -12.49 4.67 -17.23
N PRO A 125 -11.29 4.08 -17.20
CA PRO A 125 -10.50 3.86 -18.40
C PRO A 125 -11.32 3.10 -19.47
N SER A 126 -11.10 3.39 -20.75
CA SER A 126 -11.88 2.84 -21.87
C SER A 126 -11.86 1.31 -21.92
N TRP A 127 -10.73 0.69 -21.58
CA TRP A 127 -10.59 -0.78 -21.50
C TRP A 127 -11.42 -1.39 -20.37
N LEU A 128 -11.66 -0.67 -19.26
CA LEU A 128 -12.54 -1.13 -18.18
C LEU A 128 -14.03 -1.06 -18.58
N GLN A 129 -14.34 -0.25 -19.61
CA GLN A 129 -15.66 -0.15 -20.23
C GLN A 129 -15.80 -1.06 -21.46
N SER A 130 -14.72 -1.70 -21.89
CA SER A 130 -14.71 -2.55 -23.09
C SER A 130 -15.64 -3.74 -22.90
N SER A 131 -16.36 -4.07 -23.97
CA SER A 131 -17.23 -5.25 -24.01
C SER A 131 -16.47 -6.53 -24.39
N ASP A 132 -15.22 -6.38 -24.85
CA ASP A 132 -14.40 -7.47 -25.36
C ASP A 132 -14.04 -8.46 -24.24
N PRO A 133 -14.37 -9.76 -24.39
CA PRO A 133 -13.98 -10.80 -23.43
C PRO A 133 -12.46 -10.90 -23.22
N ALA A 134 -11.63 -10.54 -24.21
CA ALA A 134 -10.17 -10.53 -24.05
C ALA A 134 -9.71 -9.42 -23.10
N ASP A 135 -10.35 -8.25 -23.14
CA ASP A 135 -10.10 -7.15 -22.19
C ASP A 135 -10.67 -7.45 -20.79
N LYS A 136 -11.70 -8.31 -20.71
CA LYS A 136 -12.30 -8.80 -19.46
C LYS A 136 -11.62 -10.03 -18.87
N ASN A 137 -10.73 -10.68 -19.63
CA ASN A 137 -9.94 -11.84 -19.20
C ASN A 137 -8.70 -11.44 -18.37
N PHE A 138 -8.42 -10.14 -18.22
CA PHE A 138 -7.63 -9.63 -17.10
C PHE A 138 -8.48 -9.80 -15.84
N GLY A 139 -8.14 -10.82 -15.04
CA GLY A 139 -8.97 -11.39 -14.00
C GLY A 139 -9.71 -10.34 -13.15
N THR A 140 -11.03 -10.41 -13.23
CA THR A 140 -11.96 -9.98 -12.17
C THR A 140 -11.68 -8.65 -11.46
N VAL A 141 -11.23 -7.55 -12.09
CA VAL A 141 -11.08 -6.22 -11.42
C VAL A 141 -10.07 -6.19 -10.24
N THR A 142 -9.66 -7.36 -9.73
CA THR A 142 -8.75 -7.60 -8.60
C THR A 142 -7.30 -7.61 -9.06
N ASP A 143 -7.03 -7.88 -10.34
CA ASP A 143 -5.68 -7.91 -10.93
C ASP A 143 -5.14 -6.50 -11.28
N LEU A 144 -5.75 -5.44 -10.74
CA LEU A 144 -5.45 -4.04 -11.09
C LEU A 144 -4.64 -3.30 -10.03
N ASP A 145 -4.24 -4.00 -8.97
CA ASP A 145 -3.50 -3.46 -7.84
C ASP A 145 -2.05 -3.13 -8.25
N THR A 146 -1.93 -2.02 -8.98
CA THR A 146 -0.71 -1.47 -9.59
C THR A 146 -0.56 0.02 -9.24
N ILE A 147 0.69 0.51 -9.15
CA ILE A 147 0.98 1.90 -8.75
C ILE A 147 1.91 2.56 -9.76
N GLY A 148 1.55 3.77 -10.20
CA GLY A 148 2.45 4.67 -10.91
C GLY A 148 3.15 5.63 -9.97
N VAL A 149 4.44 5.88 -10.20
CA VAL A 149 5.21 6.96 -9.58
C VAL A 149 5.55 7.97 -10.65
N ILE A 150 5.23 9.24 -10.45
CA ILE A 150 5.49 10.27 -11.45
C ILE A 150 5.86 11.63 -10.85
N ASP A 151 6.72 12.33 -11.58
CA ASP A 151 6.99 13.75 -11.39
C ASP A 151 5.71 14.56 -11.47
N TYR A 152 5.48 15.37 -10.44
CA TYR A 152 4.21 16.08 -10.29
C TYR A 152 3.85 16.93 -11.50
N THR A 153 4.83 17.60 -12.12
CA THR A 153 4.63 18.45 -13.30
C THR A 153 4.13 17.68 -14.52
N ASN A 154 4.43 16.38 -14.61
CA ASN A 154 4.07 15.51 -15.72
C ASN A 154 2.91 14.56 -15.37
N ALA A 155 2.41 14.61 -14.13
CA ALA A 155 1.45 13.64 -13.60
C ALA A 155 0.17 13.56 -14.43
N MET A 156 -0.39 14.70 -14.84
CA MET A 156 -1.60 14.75 -15.67
C MET A 156 -1.40 14.08 -17.03
N GLU A 157 -0.29 14.37 -17.69
CA GLU A 157 -0.03 13.88 -19.05
C GLU A 157 0.20 12.38 -19.05
N ALA A 158 1.04 11.86 -18.15
CA ALA A 158 1.25 10.42 -18.11
C ALA A 158 0.03 9.68 -17.56
N ALA A 159 -0.74 10.24 -16.63
CA ALA A 159 -1.99 9.61 -16.19
C ALA A 159 -2.96 9.44 -17.38
N ARG A 160 -3.07 10.44 -18.26
CA ARG A 160 -3.85 10.33 -19.50
C ARG A 160 -3.29 9.26 -20.42
N SER A 161 -1.99 9.32 -20.73
CA SER A 161 -1.33 8.34 -21.61
C SER A 161 -1.48 6.91 -21.09
N TRP A 162 -1.20 6.66 -19.80
CA TRP A 162 -1.34 5.36 -19.18
C TRP A 162 -2.79 4.85 -19.15
N SER A 163 -3.78 5.74 -19.11
CA SER A 163 -5.20 5.32 -19.12
C SER A 163 -5.62 4.64 -20.43
N GLU A 164 -4.89 4.87 -21.53
CA GLU A 164 -5.16 4.26 -22.84
C GLU A 164 -4.69 2.79 -22.93
N TYR A 165 -3.85 2.35 -22.00
CA TYR A 165 -3.24 1.03 -21.99
C TYR A 165 -3.64 0.23 -20.74
N LEU A 166 -3.66 -1.09 -20.91
CA LEU A 166 -3.79 -2.02 -19.79
C LEU A 166 -2.58 -1.87 -18.84
N PRO A 167 -2.72 -2.11 -17.53
CA PRO A 167 -1.63 -1.91 -16.57
C PRO A 167 -0.32 -2.60 -16.96
N ASN A 168 -0.37 -3.84 -17.45
CA ASN A 168 0.80 -4.61 -17.88
C ASN A 168 1.40 -4.15 -19.22
N GLN A 169 0.75 -3.23 -19.94
CA GLN A 169 1.22 -2.64 -21.20
C GLN A 169 1.81 -1.25 -21.00
N ARG A 170 1.69 -0.67 -19.80
CA ARG A 170 2.18 0.68 -19.52
C ARG A 170 3.70 0.66 -19.44
N LEU A 171 4.31 1.47 -20.30
CA LEU A 171 5.76 1.61 -20.35
C LEU A 171 6.25 2.70 -19.39
N PRO A 172 7.45 2.54 -18.83
CA PRO A 172 8.12 3.60 -18.10
C PRO A 172 8.40 4.79 -19.02
N SER A 173 8.47 5.98 -18.42
CA SER A 173 8.85 7.23 -19.08
C SER A 173 10.02 7.88 -18.32
N PRO A 174 10.73 8.85 -18.92
CA PRO A 174 11.76 9.61 -18.20
C PRO A 174 11.24 10.31 -16.94
N ASN A 175 9.96 10.62 -16.88
CA ASN A 175 9.33 11.39 -15.79
C ASN A 175 8.58 10.51 -14.78
N GLY A 176 8.50 9.20 -15.00
CA GLY A 176 7.70 8.33 -14.15
C GLY A 176 7.76 6.86 -14.54
N LEU A 177 7.56 6.01 -13.52
CA LEU A 177 7.58 4.56 -13.61
C LEU A 177 6.19 4.01 -13.31
N TRP A 178 5.71 3.09 -14.15
CA TRP A 178 4.61 2.21 -13.81
C TRP A 178 5.15 0.94 -13.15
N MET A 179 4.79 0.72 -11.87
CA MET A 179 5.24 -0.43 -11.09
C MET A 179 4.16 -1.50 -11.13
N ASP A 180 4.32 -2.44 -12.07
CA ASP A 180 3.47 -3.61 -12.20
C ASP A 180 3.99 -4.75 -11.31
N ILE A 181 3.10 -5.35 -10.53
CA ILE A 181 3.34 -6.61 -9.82
C ILE A 181 2.27 -7.56 -10.30
N SER A 182 2.65 -8.54 -11.12
CA SER A 182 1.68 -9.42 -11.78
C SER A 182 0.89 -10.24 -10.76
N ASN A 183 -0.42 -10.37 -10.98
CA ASN A 183 -1.37 -11.05 -10.06
C ASN A 183 -1.34 -10.47 -8.63
N ALA A 184 -1.08 -9.16 -8.51
CA ALA A 184 -1.13 -8.46 -7.23
C ALA A 184 -2.55 -8.46 -6.66
N GLU A 185 -2.67 -8.78 -5.38
CA GLU A 185 -3.87 -8.53 -4.59
C GLU A 185 -3.45 -7.79 -3.31
N TYR A 186 -4.14 -6.70 -3.03
CA TYR A 186 -3.91 -5.74 -1.97
C TYR A 186 -2.52 -5.09 -2.07
N ILE A 187 -2.47 -3.78 -2.34
CA ILE A 187 -1.18 -3.06 -2.35
C ILE A 187 -0.93 -2.39 -1.01
N TRP A 188 0.32 -2.48 -0.57
CA TRP A 188 0.86 -1.65 0.49
C TRP A 188 1.98 -0.78 -0.08
N ALA A 189 2.10 0.44 0.46
CA ALA A 189 3.28 1.25 0.25
C ALA A 189 3.85 1.75 1.58
N ARG A 190 5.16 2.00 1.57
CA ARG A 190 5.90 2.61 2.68
C ARG A 190 6.77 3.70 2.08
N ALA A 191 6.54 4.95 2.48
CA ALA A 191 7.38 6.06 2.05
C ALA A 191 8.37 6.39 3.16
N GLY A 192 9.67 6.34 2.85
CA GLY A 192 10.71 6.83 3.73
C GLY A 192 10.97 8.31 3.46
N PHE A 193 10.99 9.11 4.51
CA PHE A 193 11.24 10.55 4.45
C PHE A 193 12.67 10.88 4.91
N ASP A 194 13.09 12.11 4.60
CA ASP A 194 14.22 12.74 5.26
C ASP A 194 14.03 12.83 6.78
N ASP A 195 15.11 13.19 7.47
CA ASP A 195 15.15 13.20 8.95
C ASP A 195 14.28 14.33 9.56
N ARG A 196 13.69 15.19 8.73
CA ARG A 196 12.72 16.23 9.12
C ARG A 196 11.29 15.83 8.80
N TYR A 197 11.08 14.68 8.15
CA TYR A 197 9.80 14.23 7.62
C TYR A 197 9.17 15.20 6.61
N SER A 198 10.01 15.97 5.90
CA SER A 198 9.54 16.95 4.92
C SER A 198 9.36 16.36 3.54
N GLU A 199 10.38 15.66 3.03
CA GLU A 199 10.38 15.12 1.67
C GLU A 199 10.58 13.61 1.68
N ALA A 200 9.74 12.90 0.93
CA ALA A 200 9.95 11.48 0.64
C ALA A 200 11.27 11.32 -0.14
N ARG A 201 12.09 10.37 0.28
CA ARG A 201 13.37 10.01 -0.35
C ARG A 201 13.39 8.56 -0.82
N SER A 202 12.41 7.76 -0.41
CA SER A 202 12.26 6.37 -0.81
C SER A 202 10.80 5.94 -0.79
N LEU A 203 10.48 4.90 -1.54
CA LEU A 203 9.19 4.24 -1.52
C LEU A 203 9.38 2.74 -1.79
N LEU A 204 8.78 1.93 -0.92
CA LEU A 204 8.59 0.51 -1.11
C LEU A 204 7.11 0.22 -1.42
N CYS A 205 6.83 -0.48 -2.52
CA CYS A 205 5.51 -1.00 -2.88
C CYS A 205 5.53 -2.52 -2.93
N PHE A 206 4.53 -3.16 -2.33
CA PHE A 206 4.45 -4.62 -2.22
C PHE A 206 3.00 -5.09 -2.04
N THR A 207 2.80 -6.41 -2.07
CA THR A 207 1.47 -7.04 -2.00
C THR A 207 1.37 -8.01 -0.84
N GLN A 208 0.21 -8.66 -0.67
CA GLN A 208 0.01 -9.62 0.42
C GLN A 208 0.85 -10.87 0.20
N TRP A 209 1.22 -11.12 -1.05
CA TRP A 209 2.02 -12.27 -1.47
C TRP A 209 3.52 -12.01 -1.37
N THR A 210 3.94 -10.77 -1.11
CA THR A 210 5.35 -10.44 -0.97
C THR A 210 5.87 -10.97 0.37
N SER A 211 6.84 -11.89 0.30
CA SER A 211 7.69 -12.30 1.42
C SER A 211 9.10 -11.76 1.22
N PHE A 212 9.53 -10.86 2.10
CA PHE A 212 10.87 -10.28 2.14
C PHE A 212 11.94 -11.27 2.63
N PHE A 213 11.52 -12.40 3.23
CA PHE A 213 12.39 -13.56 3.46
C PHE A 213 12.75 -14.33 2.18
N LYS A 214 12.04 -14.04 1.08
CA LYS A 214 12.25 -14.68 -0.23
C LYS A 214 12.34 -13.66 -1.36
N THR A 215 12.66 -12.41 -1.05
CA THR A 215 12.75 -11.32 -2.02
C THR A 215 14.07 -10.59 -1.85
N SER A 216 14.73 -10.27 -2.95
CA SER A 216 16.06 -9.65 -2.98
C SER A 216 16.09 -8.40 -3.86
N LEU A 217 17.10 -7.56 -3.65
CA LEU A 217 17.42 -6.44 -4.54
C LEU A 217 18.13 -6.93 -5.81
N PRO A 218 18.02 -6.21 -6.95
CA PRO A 218 18.75 -6.54 -8.17
C PRO A 218 20.25 -6.71 -7.91
N GLY A 219 20.81 -7.83 -8.36
CA GLY A 219 22.23 -8.15 -8.19
C GLY A 219 22.60 -8.77 -6.83
N HIS A 220 21.62 -8.97 -5.94
CA HIS A 220 21.81 -9.69 -4.67
C HIS A 220 21.14 -11.08 -4.74
N THR A 221 21.78 -12.07 -4.13
CA THR A 221 21.21 -13.43 -3.99
C THR A 221 20.53 -13.63 -2.64
N GLU A 222 20.94 -12.87 -1.64
CA GLU A 222 20.40 -12.95 -0.28
C GLU A 222 19.05 -12.23 -0.18
N PRO A 223 18.10 -12.79 0.59
CA PRO A 223 16.83 -12.13 0.85
C PRO A 223 17.00 -10.88 1.71
N LEU A 224 16.04 -9.95 1.59
CA LEU A 224 15.99 -8.71 2.36
C LEU A 224 15.76 -8.92 3.86
N ARG A 225 15.23 -10.09 4.23
CA ARG A 225 15.12 -10.55 5.61
C ARG A 225 15.65 -11.97 5.74
N MET A 226 16.30 -12.25 6.86
CA MET A 226 16.78 -13.59 7.17
C MET A 226 15.72 -14.38 7.92
N GLU A 227 15.50 -15.63 7.53
CA GLU A 227 14.66 -16.54 8.29
C GLU A 227 15.31 -16.82 9.66
N GLU A 228 14.50 -16.74 10.71
CA GLU A 228 14.85 -17.18 12.05
C GLU A 228 13.90 -18.30 12.46
N THR A 229 14.45 -19.33 13.08
CA THR A 229 13.64 -20.32 13.80
C THR A 229 12.88 -19.64 14.94
N ASP A 230 11.78 -20.25 15.38
CA ASP A 230 11.01 -19.73 16.51
C ASP A 230 11.85 -19.59 17.78
N PHE A 231 12.86 -20.46 17.96
CA PHE A 231 13.78 -20.41 19.08
C PHE A 231 14.76 -19.24 18.98
N GLU A 232 15.40 -19.02 17.83
CA GLU A 232 16.28 -17.88 17.59
C GLU A 232 15.54 -16.56 17.77
N ARG A 233 14.31 -16.49 17.24
CA ARG A 233 13.43 -15.32 17.38
C ARG A 233 13.07 -15.06 18.84
N TYR A 234 12.76 -16.11 19.61
CA TYR A 234 12.51 -16.00 21.05
C TYR A 234 13.75 -15.50 21.80
N GLN A 235 14.92 -16.10 21.55
CA GLN A 235 16.16 -15.70 22.21
C GLN A 235 16.51 -14.24 21.92
N ARG A 236 16.43 -13.82 20.66
CA ARG A 236 16.65 -12.44 20.25
C ARG A 236 15.65 -11.50 20.92
N GLY A 237 14.35 -11.82 20.89
CA GLY A 237 13.33 -10.98 21.50
C GLY A 237 13.50 -10.84 23.02
N VAL A 238 13.92 -11.89 23.72
CA VAL A 238 14.26 -11.79 25.16
C VAL A 238 15.46 -10.85 25.37
N HIS A 239 16.49 -10.93 24.51
CA HIS A 239 17.64 -10.02 24.57
C HIS A 239 17.27 -8.55 24.28
N GLU A 240 16.33 -8.33 23.36
CA GLU A 240 15.76 -7.03 23.02
C GLU A 240 14.77 -6.50 24.08
N GLY A 241 14.48 -7.28 25.14
CA GLY A 241 13.57 -6.89 26.21
C GLY A 241 12.09 -6.98 25.85
N ARG A 242 11.71 -7.79 24.84
CA ARG A 242 10.31 -7.99 24.48
C ARG A 242 9.54 -8.70 25.59
N ASP A 243 8.31 -8.25 25.79
CA ASP A 243 7.38 -8.87 26.73
C ASP A 243 6.62 -10.03 26.06
N TYR A 244 6.87 -11.24 26.55
CA TYR A 244 6.18 -12.48 26.13
C TYR A 244 5.05 -12.89 27.09
N SER A 245 4.70 -12.07 28.08
CA SER A 245 3.65 -12.38 29.06
C SER A 245 2.24 -12.41 28.48
N GLY A 246 2.03 -11.80 27.30
CA GLY A 246 0.72 -11.62 26.67
C GLY A 246 -0.11 -10.47 27.25
N LEU A 247 0.40 -9.74 28.26
CA LEU A 247 -0.34 -8.65 28.91
C LEU A 247 -0.63 -7.47 27.97
N ALA A 248 0.31 -7.12 27.09
CA ALA A 248 0.09 -6.08 26.09
C ALA A 248 -1.05 -6.43 25.12
N TRP A 249 -1.09 -7.69 24.66
CA TRP A 249 -2.16 -8.19 23.78
C TRP A 249 -3.52 -8.19 24.49
N LEU A 250 -3.57 -8.59 25.76
CA LEU A 250 -4.80 -8.54 26.55
C LEU A 250 -5.33 -7.10 26.69
N ARG A 251 -4.45 -6.14 27.01
CA ARG A 251 -4.83 -4.72 27.13
C ARG A 251 -5.36 -4.15 25.82
N GLU A 252 -4.72 -4.46 24.69
CA GLU A 252 -5.18 -4.00 23.37
C GLU A 252 -6.58 -4.54 23.04
N ASN A 253 -6.88 -5.79 23.42
CA ASN A 253 -8.20 -6.39 23.19
C ASN A 253 -9.26 -5.95 24.21
N GLU A 254 -8.88 -5.62 25.46
CA GLU A 254 -9.80 -5.02 26.44
C GLU A 254 -10.26 -3.62 25.99
N THR A 255 -9.38 -2.81 25.38
CA THR A 255 -9.75 -1.52 24.79
C THR A 255 -10.58 -1.63 23.50
N ARG A 256 -10.68 -2.81 22.89
CA ARG A 256 -11.50 -3.08 21.70
C ARG A 256 -12.94 -3.49 22.02
N GLN A 257 -13.40 -3.37 23.27
CA GLN A 257 -14.83 -3.53 23.53
C GLN A 257 -15.61 -2.47 22.74
N PRO A 258 -16.54 -2.87 21.86
CA PRO A 258 -17.43 -1.91 21.22
C PRO A 258 -18.21 -1.22 22.33
N GLU A 259 -18.32 0.10 22.27
CA GLU A 259 -19.38 0.80 22.99
C GLU A 259 -20.68 0.04 22.71
N LEU A 260 -21.25 -0.55 23.76
CA LEU A 260 -22.61 -1.04 23.73
C LEU A 260 -23.46 0.14 23.29
N GLN A 261 -23.87 0.15 22.02
CA GLN A 261 -24.85 1.10 21.54
C GLN A 261 -26.08 0.94 22.43
N ASP A 262 -26.39 2.00 23.15
CA ASP A 262 -27.56 2.12 23.99
C ASP A 262 -28.81 1.81 23.14
N PRO A 263 -29.59 0.74 23.44
CA PRO A 263 -30.73 0.35 22.63
C PRO A 263 -31.94 1.29 22.78
N THR A 264 -31.81 2.44 23.46
CA THR A 264 -32.95 3.33 23.75
C THR A 264 -33.03 4.65 22.97
N LEU A 265 -32.13 4.93 22.02
CA LEU A 265 -32.32 6.06 21.09
C LEU A 265 -33.12 5.62 19.86
N GLY A 266 -34.43 5.89 19.95
CA GLY A 266 -35.47 5.41 19.07
C GLY A 266 -35.32 5.78 17.59
N TYR A 267 -35.78 4.83 16.78
CA TYR A 267 -36.68 5.03 15.65
C TYR A 267 -37.21 6.47 15.53
N LEU A 268 -36.95 7.10 14.38
CA LEU A 268 -37.94 7.83 13.58
C LEU A 268 -37.26 8.32 12.29
N HIS A 269 -37.33 7.52 11.23
CA HIS A 269 -37.91 7.95 9.96
C HIS A 269 -38.17 6.72 9.07
N GLU A 270 -39.37 6.68 8.52
CA GLU A 270 -40.00 5.56 7.83
C GLU A 270 -39.29 5.11 6.54
N PRO A 271 -39.51 3.86 6.10
CA PRO A 271 -38.86 3.27 4.93
C PRO A 271 -39.63 3.58 3.65
N PRO A 272 -38.97 3.69 2.48
CA PRO A 272 -39.59 3.32 1.24
C PRO A 272 -39.53 1.79 1.08
N THR A 273 -40.68 1.16 1.30
CA THR A 273 -41.09 -0.05 0.57
C THR A 273 -40.99 0.25 -0.94
N SER A 274 -40.69 -0.63 -1.90
CA SER A 274 -40.60 -2.06 -2.10
C SER A 274 -39.74 -2.19 -3.40
N ASN A 275 -39.08 -3.26 -3.79
CA ASN A 275 -39.60 -4.61 -3.89
C ASN A 275 -38.44 -5.59 -4.11
N ARG A 276 -38.59 -6.75 -3.49
CA ARG A 276 -37.65 -7.88 -3.50
C ARG A 276 -37.61 -8.55 -4.88
N GLY A 277 -36.46 -9.11 -5.20
CA GLY A 277 -36.31 -10.06 -6.31
C GLY A 277 -34.98 -10.80 -6.25
N ILE A 278 -34.72 -11.52 -5.15
CA ILE A 278 -33.75 -12.62 -5.18
C ILE A 278 -34.40 -13.76 -5.96
N ASN A 279 -33.75 -14.23 -7.02
CA ASN A 279 -33.98 -15.56 -7.57
C ASN A 279 -32.62 -16.17 -7.91
N TRP A 280 -32.17 -17.11 -7.07
CA TRP A 280 -31.22 -18.13 -7.46
C TRP A 280 -31.99 -19.37 -7.92
N LEU A 281 -31.43 -20.03 -8.95
CA LEU A 281 -31.56 -21.43 -9.39
C LEU A 281 -32.17 -21.66 -10.79
N THR A 282 -31.24 -21.92 -11.72
CA THR A 282 -31.17 -23.10 -12.61
C THR A 282 -32.47 -23.77 -13.06
N ARG A 283 -32.70 -23.75 -14.38
CA ARG A 283 -32.39 -24.87 -15.28
C ARG A 283 -31.89 -24.34 -16.61
#